data_AF-U1HMB6-F1
#
_entry.id   AF-U1HMB6-F1
#
_cell.length_a   1.000
_cell.length_b   1.000
_cell.length_c   1.000
_cell.angle_alpha   90.00
_cell.angle_beta   90.00
_cell.angle_gamma   90.00
#
_symmetry.space_group_name_H-M   'P 1'
#
loop_
_entity.id
_entity.type
_entity.pdbx_description
1 polymer ?
#
loop_
_entity_poly.entity_id
_entity_poly.type
_entity_poly.pdbx_seq_one_letter_code
_entity_poly.pdbx_strand_id
1 'polypeptide(L)'
;MDTDGMHWLGRYGTKYHRWQQLHNSSAETWYRPIGLVEGLFDRDGMHGEGTADVNTLLGAQLSTDMEPEVLRRKILLAWTVLRFQHVLLSARALCREDFLPRGAGSPKDRFFVVERPGRVDEMVEEASRTMDFVQDHYHEVDVDDFYTHVMNTARVFDNSKNLARLFILPLKSVSDGRLLFQAISVVAHEIADALTIYRWHAHFLSLLNTPISVLEKQAARLCFASSSDLRSRLPPAQEDLYPPITGNRARQRWFWAISRILRHVRRPPPPSFPNPLCRKTRLKSAERLPRHYPALLDYNKTPPVKTYSVTAPRSPPAQPHESSPSAAQPTYPSARAPSPLWRSS
;
A
#
# COMPACT_ATOMS: atom_id res chain seq x y z
N MET A 1 21.33 28.72 3.80
CA MET A 1 22.45 27.91 3.25
C MET A 1 21.87 27.11 2.10
N ASP A 2 22.19 27.56 0.88
CA ASP A 2 21.78 26.94 -0.38
C ASP A 2 22.13 25.46 -0.42
N THR A 3 21.14 24.62 -0.66
CA THR A 3 21.31 23.20 -0.98
C THR A 3 21.24 22.94 -2.48
N ASP A 4 21.44 23.97 -3.30
CA ASP A 4 21.66 23.82 -4.73
C ASP A 4 23.12 23.42 -4.95
N GLY A 5 23.35 22.12 -5.09
CA GLY A 5 24.70 21.54 -5.24
C GLY A 5 25.06 20.45 -4.23
N MET A 6 24.17 20.11 -3.29
CA MET A 6 24.43 18.99 -2.38
C MET A 6 24.36 17.67 -3.15
N HIS A 7 25.54 17.11 -3.45
CA HIS A 7 25.69 15.79 -4.07
C HIS A 7 24.78 14.77 -3.39
N TRP A 8 24.09 13.91 -4.16
CA TRP A 8 23.07 12.99 -3.64
C TRP A 8 23.57 12.17 -2.44
N LEU A 9 24.84 11.76 -2.46
CA LEU A 9 25.44 10.98 -1.38
C LEU A 9 25.57 11.76 -0.07
N GLY A 10 25.69 13.09 -0.17
CA GLY A 10 25.71 13.98 0.97
C GLY A 10 24.40 13.97 1.76
N ARG A 11 23.27 13.58 1.15
CA ARG A 11 21.95 13.49 1.80
C ARG A 11 21.93 12.39 2.87
N TYR A 12 22.73 11.34 2.72
CA TYR A 12 22.76 10.19 3.62
C TYR A 12 23.70 10.41 4.82
N GLY A 13 23.31 9.88 5.97
CA GLY A 13 23.99 10.16 7.25
C GLY A 13 23.74 11.58 7.77
N THR A 14 22.72 12.27 7.24
CA THR A 14 22.33 13.62 7.67
C THR A 14 20.86 13.68 8.09
N LYS A 15 20.39 14.88 8.41
CA LYS A 15 19.00 15.17 8.79
C LYS A 15 18.08 15.41 7.60
N TYR A 16 18.51 15.09 6.38
CA TYR A 16 17.85 15.52 5.14
C TYR A 16 16.41 15.00 5.00
N HIS A 17 16.17 13.71 5.30
CA HIS A 17 14.85 13.07 5.11
C HIS A 17 13.89 13.25 6.29
N ARG A 18 14.20 14.15 7.22
CA ARG A 18 13.34 14.40 8.38
C ARG A 18 12.12 15.19 7.98
N TRP A 19 11.00 14.89 8.64
CA TRP A 19 9.81 15.72 8.59
C TRP A 19 10.10 17.14 9.07
N GLN A 20 9.64 18.08 8.28
CA GLN A 20 9.71 19.52 8.49
C GLN A 20 8.29 20.06 8.52
N GLN A 21 8.06 21.08 9.33
CA GLN A 21 6.79 21.78 9.40
C GLN A 21 6.89 23.05 8.55
N LEU A 22 5.89 23.29 7.71
CA LEU A 22 5.72 24.54 6.99
C LEU A 22 4.85 25.48 7.82
N HIS A 23 5.40 26.61 8.26
CA HIS A 23 4.71 27.58 9.12
C HIS A 23 3.95 28.67 8.36
N ASN A 24 3.85 28.56 7.03
CA ASN A 24 3.45 29.66 6.16
C ASN A 24 2.06 29.48 5.55
N SER A 25 1.36 28.40 5.89
CA SER A 25 0.05 28.04 5.36
C SER A 25 -1.05 28.20 6.42
N SER A 26 -2.28 28.47 5.97
CA SER A 26 -3.49 28.49 6.81
C SER A 26 -3.79 27.14 7.46
N ALA A 27 -3.17 26.07 6.97
CA ALA A 27 -3.21 24.73 7.53
C ALA A 27 -1.81 24.28 7.99
N GLU A 28 -1.76 23.46 9.04
CA GLU A 28 -0.52 22.85 9.50
C GLU A 28 -0.06 21.79 8.49
N THR A 29 1.03 22.05 7.77
CA THR A 29 1.57 21.16 6.74
C THR A 29 2.91 20.59 7.18
N TRP A 30 3.04 19.27 7.10
CA TRP A 30 4.28 18.53 7.34
C TRP A 30 4.77 17.94 6.03
N TYR A 31 6.08 18.04 5.78
CA TYR A 31 6.68 17.49 4.58
C TYR A 31 8.04 16.86 4.82
N ARG A 32 8.42 15.89 4.00
CA ARG A 32 9.79 15.38 3.91
C ARG A 32 10.15 14.96 2.49
N PRO A 33 11.42 15.03 2.09
CA PRO A 33 11.86 14.45 0.83
C PRO A 33 11.56 12.95 0.78
N ILE A 34 11.10 12.48 -0.38
CA ILE A 34 10.98 11.05 -0.67
C ILE A 34 12.39 10.42 -0.62
N GLY A 35 12.49 9.28 0.06
CA GLY A 35 13.69 8.48 0.21
C GLY A 35 14.14 7.83 -1.10
N LEU A 36 15.25 7.10 -1.05
CA LEU A 36 15.81 6.42 -2.21
C LEU A 36 14.90 5.31 -2.72
N VAL A 37 14.47 4.43 -1.83
CA VAL A 37 13.63 3.26 -2.18
C VAL A 37 12.23 3.74 -2.53
N GLU A 38 11.68 4.62 -1.70
CA GLU A 38 10.39 5.28 -1.94
C GLU A 38 10.39 5.97 -3.31
N GLY A 39 11.47 6.67 -3.67
CA GLY A 39 11.60 7.36 -4.96
C GLY A 39 11.78 6.45 -6.16
N LEU A 40 12.24 5.21 -5.97
CA LEU A 40 12.22 4.20 -7.04
C LEU A 40 10.77 3.78 -7.31
N PHE A 41 9.99 3.50 -6.26
CA PHE A 41 8.59 3.10 -6.40
C PHE A 41 7.68 4.24 -6.88
N ASP A 42 7.91 5.48 -6.46
CA ASP A 42 7.19 6.66 -6.97
C ASP A 42 7.40 6.82 -8.47
N ARG A 43 8.65 6.69 -8.95
CA ARG A 43 8.94 6.73 -10.38
C ARG A 43 8.35 5.55 -11.13
N ASP A 44 8.42 4.35 -10.58
CA ASP A 44 7.87 3.16 -11.23
C ASP A 44 6.34 3.23 -11.31
N GLY A 45 5.68 3.69 -10.25
CA GLY A 45 4.23 3.95 -10.24
C GLY A 45 3.81 5.03 -11.24
N MET A 46 4.54 6.15 -11.32
CA MET A 46 4.22 7.24 -12.25
C MET A 46 4.45 6.88 -13.72
N HIS A 47 5.57 6.23 -14.06
CA HIS A 47 5.91 5.92 -15.46
C HIS A 47 5.39 4.55 -15.92
N GLY A 48 5.14 3.64 -14.99
CA GLY A 48 4.57 2.32 -15.21
C GLY A 48 3.05 2.28 -15.05
N GLU A 49 2.39 3.41 -14.85
CA GLU A 49 0.93 3.49 -14.67
C GLU A 49 0.43 2.59 -13.52
N GLY A 50 1.16 2.58 -12.40
CA GLY A 50 0.78 1.83 -11.20
C GLY A 50 1.18 0.35 -11.20
N THR A 51 1.99 -0.13 -12.15
CA THR A 51 2.43 -1.55 -12.20
C THR A 51 3.13 -2.03 -10.93
N ALA A 52 3.76 -1.11 -10.18
CA ALA A 52 4.42 -1.41 -8.93
C ALA A 52 3.53 -1.22 -7.71
N ASP A 53 2.35 -0.62 -7.84
CA ASP A 53 1.46 -0.35 -6.72
C ASP A 53 1.01 -1.66 -6.06
N VAL A 54 0.82 -1.61 -4.74
CA VAL A 54 0.37 -2.75 -3.97
C VAL A 54 -1.15 -2.86 -4.11
N ASN A 55 -1.59 -3.89 -4.81
CA ASN A 55 -2.99 -4.23 -5.00
C ASN A 55 -3.34 -5.41 -4.10
N THR A 56 -4.42 -5.31 -3.33
CA THR A 56 -4.87 -6.39 -2.45
C THR A 56 -6.39 -6.49 -2.42
N LEU A 57 -6.88 -7.73 -2.47
CA LEU A 57 -8.29 -8.07 -2.27
C LEU A 57 -8.50 -8.51 -0.81
N LEU A 58 -9.22 -7.70 -0.06
CA LEU A 58 -9.70 -8.02 1.28
C LEU A 58 -11.08 -8.68 1.16
N GLY A 59 -11.26 -9.86 1.75
CA GLY A 59 -12.54 -10.55 1.85
C GLY A 59 -12.89 -10.89 3.29
N ALA A 60 -14.11 -10.63 3.72
CA ALA A 60 -14.63 -10.98 5.03
C ALA A 60 -16.12 -11.31 4.97
N GLN A 61 -16.60 -12.13 5.91
CA GLN A 61 -18.03 -12.29 6.14
C GLN A 61 -18.48 -11.27 7.20
N LEU A 62 -19.56 -10.57 6.93
CA LEU A 62 -20.20 -9.61 7.82
C LEU A 62 -21.51 -10.19 8.35
N SER A 63 -21.69 -10.09 9.66
CA SER A 63 -22.99 -10.21 10.31
C SER A 63 -23.37 -8.83 10.80
N THR A 64 -24.49 -8.29 10.32
CA THR A 64 -24.95 -6.97 10.71
C THR A 64 -26.46 -6.84 10.54
N ASP A 65 -27.07 -6.09 11.45
CA ASP A 65 -28.46 -5.62 11.44
C ASP A 65 -28.56 -4.16 10.97
N MET A 66 -27.45 -3.56 10.52
CA MET A 66 -27.43 -2.17 10.07
C MET A 66 -28.10 -2.03 8.71
N GLU A 67 -28.90 -0.98 8.57
CA GLU A 67 -29.40 -0.54 7.27
C GLU A 67 -28.22 -0.25 6.31
N PRO A 68 -28.38 -0.50 4.99
CA PRO A 68 -27.29 -0.36 4.02
C PRO A 68 -26.58 1.00 4.05
N GLU A 69 -27.34 2.10 4.17
CA GLU A 69 -26.76 3.46 4.23
C GLU A 69 -25.95 3.70 5.51
N VAL A 70 -26.39 3.12 6.63
CA VAL A 70 -25.66 3.20 7.91
C VAL A 70 -24.36 2.41 7.83
N LEU A 71 -24.38 1.24 7.20
CA LEU A 71 -23.18 0.43 6.94
C LEU A 71 -22.19 1.16 6.02
N ARG A 72 -22.67 1.77 4.93
CA ARG A 72 -21.84 2.58 4.02
C ARG A 72 -21.17 3.75 4.74
N ARG A 73 -21.94 4.49 5.54
CA ARG A 73 -21.40 5.57 6.39
C ARG A 73 -20.33 5.05 7.34
N LYS A 74 -20.56 3.89 7.97
CA LYS A 74 -19.58 3.25 8.87
C LYS A 74 -18.29 2.87 8.15
N ILE A 75 -18.39 2.30 6.95
CA ILE A 75 -17.23 1.93 6.12
C ILE A 75 -16.42 3.18 5.77
N LEU A 76 -17.07 4.25 5.30
CA LEU A 76 -16.42 5.54 5.01
C LEU A 76 -15.72 6.11 6.25
N LEU A 77 -16.38 6.07 7.41
CA LEU A 77 -15.82 6.62 8.64
C LEU A 77 -14.64 5.78 9.16
N ALA A 78 -14.71 4.45 9.04
CA ALA A 78 -13.60 3.55 9.34
C ALA A 78 -12.41 3.82 8.40
N TRP A 79 -12.65 4.02 7.10
CA TRP A 79 -11.61 4.38 6.14
C TRP A 79 -10.99 5.74 6.47
N THR A 80 -11.82 6.73 6.81
CA THR A 80 -11.38 8.05 7.27
C THR A 80 -10.44 7.92 8.46
N VAL A 81 -10.88 7.24 9.53
CA VAL A 81 -10.07 7.04 10.74
C VAL A 81 -8.76 6.31 10.43
N LEU A 82 -8.79 5.26 9.60
CA LEU A 82 -7.60 4.52 9.20
C LEU A 82 -6.58 5.42 8.49
N ARG A 83 -7.02 6.23 7.52
CA ARG A 83 -6.13 7.11 6.73
C ARG A 83 -5.42 8.15 7.58
N PHE A 84 -6.10 8.65 8.59
CA PHE A 84 -5.51 9.66 9.48
C PHE A 84 -4.73 9.03 10.64
N GLN A 85 -5.03 7.81 11.08
CA GLN A 85 -4.15 7.09 12.01
C GLN A 85 -2.84 6.67 11.34
N HIS A 86 -2.90 6.22 10.09
CA HIS A 86 -1.75 5.86 9.26
C HIS A 86 -1.48 6.95 8.22
N VAL A 87 -0.90 8.06 8.67
CA VAL A 87 -0.78 9.34 7.95
C VAL A 87 -0.24 9.28 6.52
N LEU A 88 0.51 8.24 6.12
CA LEU A 88 0.91 8.08 4.72
C LEU A 88 -0.25 7.75 3.77
N LEU A 89 -1.33 7.14 4.26
CA LEU A 89 -2.57 6.94 3.49
C LEU A 89 -3.31 8.27 3.21
N SER A 90 -3.00 9.33 3.96
CA SER A 90 -3.45 10.71 3.72
C SER A 90 -2.36 11.61 3.13
N ALA A 91 -1.18 11.07 2.82
CA ALA A 91 -0.12 11.84 2.20
C ALA A 91 -0.33 12.02 0.69
N ARG A 92 0.34 13.04 0.17
CA ARG A 92 0.51 13.34 -1.25
C ARG A 92 2.00 13.30 -1.60
N ALA A 93 2.32 12.97 -2.84
CA ALA A 93 3.68 13.07 -3.37
C ALA A 93 3.74 14.23 -4.38
N LEU A 94 4.32 15.35 -3.95
CA LEU A 94 4.36 16.62 -4.69
C LEU A 94 5.78 16.97 -5.12
N CYS A 95 5.89 17.68 -6.24
CA CYS A 95 7.14 18.37 -6.56
C CYS A 95 7.31 19.55 -5.61
N ARG A 96 8.56 19.91 -5.35
CA ARG A 96 8.88 20.97 -4.39
C ARG A 96 8.18 22.30 -4.69
N GLU A 97 8.14 22.67 -5.95
CA GLU A 97 7.58 23.93 -6.44
C GLU A 97 6.05 24.04 -6.27
N ASP A 98 5.37 22.91 -6.06
CA ASP A 98 3.92 22.88 -5.91
C ASP A 98 3.46 23.37 -4.53
N PHE A 99 4.33 23.33 -3.51
CA PHE A 99 3.96 23.64 -2.12
C PHE A 99 4.99 24.44 -1.33
N LEU A 100 6.22 24.64 -1.84
CA LEU A 100 7.22 25.50 -1.21
C LEU A 100 7.51 26.76 -2.05
N PRO A 101 7.84 27.90 -1.40
CA PRO A 101 8.24 29.12 -2.11
C PRO A 101 9.45 28.90 -3.05
N ARG A 102 9.48 29.64 -4.17
CA ARG A 102 10.57 29.59 -5.16
C ARG A 102 11.92 29.87 -4.51
N GLY A 103 12.95 29.10 -4.88
CA GLY A 103 14.35 29.33 -4.48
C GLY A 103 14.98 28.27 -3.57
N ALA A 104 14.31 27.14 -3.35
CA ALA A 104 14.84 26.10 -2.48
C ALA A 104 15.02 24.79 -3.27
N GLY A 105 16.27 24.36 -3.53
CA GLY A 105 16.68 23.07 -4.13
C GLY A 105 16.14 22.73 -5.54
N SER A 106 16.33 21.47 -5.95
CA SER A 106 16.02 21.04 -7.32
C SER A 106 14.50 20.93 -7.58
N PRO A 107 13.97 21.46 -8.70
CA PRO A 107 12.55 21.36 -9.05
C PRO A 107 12.04 19.92 -9.15
N LYS A 108 12.94 18.96 -9.41
CA LYS A 108 12.61 17.55 -9.61
C LYS A 108 12.57 16.74 -8.31
N ASP A 109 12.94 17.33 -7.18
CA ASP A 109 12.85 16.63 -5.89
C ASP A 109 11.37 16.50 -5.48
N ARG A 110 10.95 15.28 -5.18
CA ARG A 110 9.59 14.94 -4.75
C ARG A 110 9.52 14.74 -3.24
N PHE A 111 8.39 15.12 -2.66
CA PHE A 111 8.18 15.19 -1.23
C PHE A 111 6.87 14.51 -0.85
N PHE A 112 6.89 13.78 0.27
CA PHE A 112 5.65 13.49 0.96
C PHE A 112 5.17 14.73 1.67
N VAL A 113 3.88 15.04 1.50
CA VAL A 113 3.20 16.16 2.12
C VAL A 113 1.95 15.64 2.83
N VAL A 114 1.86 15.95 4.12
CA VAL A 114 0.72 15.62 4.99
C VAL A 114 0.17 16.94 5.52
N GLU A 115 -1.12 17.17 5.31
CA GLU A 115 -1.81 18.35 5.80
C GLU A 115 -2.74 17.97 6.94
N ARG A 116 -2.81 18.83 7.94
CA ARG A 116 -3.80 18.69 8.99
C ARG A 116 -5.14 19.22 8.47
N PRO A 117 -6.22 18.44 8.56
CA PRO A 117 -7.56 18.88 8.23
C PRO A 117 -8.01 19.99 9.21
N GLY A 118 -8.74 20.99 8.72
CA GLY A 118 -9.32 22.03 9.56
C GLY A 118 -10.58 21.56 10.29
N ARG A 119 -11.32 20.64 9.66
CA ARG A 119 -12.59 20.10 10.17
C ARG A 119 -12.74 18.60 9.94
N VAL A 120 -13.57 17.96 10.76
CA VAL A 120 -13.92 16.54 10.61
C VAL A 120 -14.60 16.28 9.26
N ASP A 121 -15.47 17.19 8.82
CA ASP A 121 -16.17 17.04 7.53
C ASP A 121 -15.16 17.04 6.36
N GLU A 122 -14.13 17.89 6.42
CA GLU A 122 -13.05 17.91 5.41
C GLU A 122 -12.29 16.59 5.38
N MET A 123 -12.03 15.96 6.54
CA MET A 123 -11.41 14.63 6.61
C MET A 123 -12.25 13.56 5.91
N VAL A 124 -13.56 13.57 6.19
CA VAL A 124 -14.49 12.60 5.63
C VAL A 124 -14.63 12.81 4.13
N GLU A 125 -14.71 14.07 3.67
CA GLU A 125 -14.74 14.43 2.25
C GLU A 125 -13.44 14.06 1.51
N GLU A 126 -12.29 14.23 2.17
CA GLU A 126 -11.01 13.78 1.61
C GLU A 126 -10.96 12.25 1.49
N ALA A 127 -11.44 11.52 2.50
CA ALA A 127 -11.51 10.07 2.48
C ALA A 127 -12.54 9.53 1.47
N SER A 128 -13.66 10.23 1.27
CA SER A 128 -14.64 9.84 0.25
C SER A 128 -14.12 10.00 -1.16
N ARG A 129 -13.20 10.93 -1.40
CA ARG A 129 -12.53 11.09 -2.72
C ARG A 129 -11.52 9.98 -3.04
N THR A 130 -11.16 9.17 -2.04
CA THR A 130 -10.24 8.03 -2.21
C THR A 130 -10.94 6.69 -2.04
N MET A 131 -12.27 6.68 -2.00
CA MET A 131 -13.06 5.47 -1.86
C MET A 131 -14.26 5.48 -2.79
N ASP A 132 -14.49 4.37 -3.48
CA ASP A 132 -15.64 4.22 -4.36
C ASP A 132 -16.43 2.97 -3.97
N PHE A 133 -17.75 3.11 -3.86
CA PHE A 133 -18.64 1.96 -3.80
C PHE A 133 -18.97 1.55 -5.22
N VAL A 134 -18.46 0.40 -5.67
CA VAL A 134 -18.56 -0.02 -7.07
C VAL A 134 -20.02 -0.23 -7.49
N GLN A 135 -20.87 -0.63 -6.54
CA GLN A 135 -22.31 -0.79 -6.73
C GLN A 135 -23.04 0.50 -7.17
N ASP A 136 -22.46 1.68 -6.94
CA ASP A 136 -23.04 2.97 -7.33
C ASP A 136 -22.94 3.18 -8.86
N HIS A 137 -22.09 2.42 -9.53
CA HIS A 137 -21.84 2.50 -10.97
C HIS A 137 -22.22 1.22 -11.73
N TYR A 138 -22.15 0.06 -11.07
CA TYR A 138 -22.36 -1.25 -11.69
C TYR A 138 -23.14 -2.17 -10.76
N HIS A 139 -24.29 -2.70 -11.21
CA HIS A 139 -25.13 -3.59 -10.41
C HIS A 139 -24.47 -4.97 -10.18
N GLU A 140 -23.81 -5.51 -11.20
CA GLU A 140 -23.11 -6.79 -11.15
C GLU A 140 -21.65 -6.60 -11.51
N VAL A 141 -20.78 -7.20 -10.70
CA VAL A 141 -19.33 -7.14 -10.88
C VAL A 141 -18.75 -8.52 -10.61
N ASP A 142 -18.03 -9.04 -11.61
CA ASP A 142 -17.10 -10.15 -11.41
C ASP A 142 -15.85 -9.60 -10.70
N VAL A 143 -15.56 -10.17 -9.53
CA VAL A 143 -14.50 -9.68 -8.65
C VAL A 143 -13.12 -9.87 -9.30
N ASP A 144 -12.91 -11.00 -9.96
CA ASP A 144 -11.62 -11.34 -10.57
C ASP A 144 -11.39 -10.51 -11.84
N ASP A 145 -12.45 -10.26 -12.62
CA ASP A 145 -12.41 -9.35 -13.77
C ASP A 145 -12.12 -7.92 -13.30
N PHE A 146 -12.87 -7.39 -12.34
CA PHE A 146 -12.67 -6.03 -11.83
C PHE A 146 -11.27 -5.86 -11.22
N TYR A 147 -10.80 -6.83 -10.43
CA TYR A 147 -9.44 -6.83 -9.88
C TYR A 147 -8.38 -6.84 -11.00
N THR A 148 -8.59 -7.65 -12.05
CA THR A 148 -7.73 -7.65 -13.23
C THR A 148 -7.70 -6.29 -13.90
N HIS A 149 -8.85 -5.64 -14.08
CA HIS A 149 -8.93 -4.31 -14.68
C HIS A 149 -8.23 -3.25 -13.82
N VAL A 150 -8.41 -3.26 -12.51
CA VAL A 150 -7.72 -2.35 -11.57
C VAL A 150 -6.20 -2.44 -11.73
N MET A 151 -5.65 -3.65 -11.90
CA MET A 151 -4.20 -3.87 -12.04
C MET A 151 -3.63 -3.57 -13.44
N ASN A 152 -4.47 -3.43 -14.46
CA ASN A 152 -4.05 -3.42 -15.87
C ASN A 152 -4.60 -2.24 -16.67
N THR A 153 -5.14 -1.24 -15.98
CA THR A 153 -5.56 0.05 -16.55
C THR A 153 -4.59 1.14 -16.10
N ALA A 154 -4.87 2.41 -16.43
CA ALA A 154 -4.08 3.51 -15.90
C ALA A 154 -4.09 3.51 -14.37
N ARG A 155 -3.08 4.14 -13.76
CA ARG A 155 -2.99 4.23 -12.30
C ARG A 155 -4.29 4.82 -11.72
N VAL A 156 -4.88 4.12 -10.75
CA VAL A 156 -6.23 4.45 -10.26
C VAL A 156 -6.30 5.68 -9.37
N PHE A 157 -5.16 6.30 -9.05
CA PHE A 157 -5.08 7.56 -8.31
C PHE A 157 -3.97 8.46 -8.84
N ASP A 158 -4.07 9.74 -8.48
CA ASP A 158 -3.11 10.79 -8.80
C ASP A 158 -2.23 11.08 -7.58
N ASN A 159 -0.91 10.86 -7.70
CA ASN A 159 0.06 11.07 -6.62
C ASN A 159 0.02 12.47 -6.02
N SER A 160 -0.39 13.48 -6.79
CA SER A 160 -0.52 14.85 -6.30
C SER A 160 -1.75 15.06 -5.41
N LYS A 161 -2.68 14.10 -5.38
CA LYS A 161 -3.94 14.17 -4.63
C LYS A 161 -4.02 13.13 -3.51
N ASN A 162 -3.58 11.90 -3.77
CA ASN A 162 -3.53 10.82 -2.79
C ASN A 162 -2.60 9.70 -3.26
N LEU A 163 -2.27 8.80 -2.34
CA LEU A 163 -1.38 7.66 -2.59
C LEU A 163 -2.07 6.30 -2.33
N ALA A 164 -3.39 6.31 -2.17
CA ALA A 164 -4.17 5.12 -1.90
C ALA A 164 -5.63 5.32 -2.33
N ARG A 165 -6.23 4.26 -2.89
CA ARG A 165 -7.64 4.19 -3.24
C ARG A 165 -8.26 2.88 -2.76
N LEU A 166 -9.52 2.93 -2.33
CA LEU A 166 -10.27 1.79 -1.83
C LEU A 166 -11.56 1.60 -2.64
N PHE A 167 -11.74 0.43 -3.24
CA PHE A 167 -12.99 0.06 -3.91
C PHE A 167 -13.77 -0.90 -3.02
N ILE A 168 -14.99 -0.53 -2.65
CA ILE A 168 -15.92 -1.41 -1.93
C ILE A 168 -16.80 -2.13 -2.96
N LEU A 169 -16.68 -3.45 -3.05
CA LEU A 169 -17.43 -4.25 -4.01
C LEU A 169 -18.88 -4.45 -3.54
N PRO A 170 -19.82 -4.75 -4.45
CA PRO A 170 -21.21 -5.02 -4.08
C PRO A 170 -21.30 -6.14 -3.04
N LEU A 171 -22.08 -5.89 -1.98
CA LEU A 171 -22.31 -6.89 -0.93
C LEU A 171 -23.12 -8.06 -1.50
N LYS A 172 -22.69 -9.29 -1.24
CA LYS A 172 -23.38 -10.50 -1.70
C LYS A 172 -23.89 -11.29 -0.50
N SER A 173 -25.16 -11.69 -0.50
CA SER A 173 -25.69 -12.58 0.54
C SER A 173 -25.04 -13.96 0.46
N VAL A 174 -24.73 -14.53 1.62
CA VAL A 174 -24.22 -15.90 1.79
C VAL A 174 -25.34 -16.76 2.39
N SER A 175 -25.27 -18.09 2.22
CA SER A 175 -26.34 -19.03 2.57
C SER A 175 -26.74 -19.06 4.06
N ASP A 176 -25.96 -18.46 4.95
CA ASP A 176 -26.20 -18.39 6.39
C ASP A 176 -26.80 -17.04 6.85
N GLY A 177 -27.25 -16.21 5.92
CA GLY A 177 -27.79 -14.87 6.20
C GLY A 177 -26.71 -13.81 6.45
N ARG A 178 -25.42 -14.16 6.37
CA ARG A 178 -24.32 -13.18 6.38
C ARG A 178 -24.15 -12.53 5.02
N LEU A 179 -23.41 -11.43 5.01
CA LEU A 179 -22.99 -10.73 3.80
C LEU A 179 -21.52 -10.99 3.53
N LEU A 180 -21.15 -11.25 2.29
CA LEU A 180 -19.78 -11.25 1.82
C LEU A 180 -19.37 -9.80 1.54
N PHE A 181 -18.43 -9.30 2.35
CA PHE A 181 -17.77 -8.02 2.15
C PHE A 181 -16.46 -8.24 1.43
N GLN A 182 -16.26 -7.48 0.35
CA GLN A 182 -15.02 -7.49 -0.40
C GLN A 182 -14.61 -6.06 -0.70
N ALA A 183 -13.32 -5.79 -0.55
CA ALA A 183 -12.75 -4.50 -0.87
C ALA A 183 -11.39 -4.69 -1.58
N ILE A 184 -11.14 -3.88 -2.59
CA ILE A 184 -9.84 -3.83 -3.27
C ILE A 184 -9.16 -2.55 -2.83
N SER A 185 -8.02 -2.66 -2.16
CA SER A 185 -7.17 -1.49 -1.91
C SER A 185 -6.02 -1.45 -2.88
N VAL A 186 -5.79 -0.28 -3.47
CA VAL A 186 -4.62 0.02 -4.31
C VAL A 186 -3.83 1.10 -3.62
N VAL A 187 -2.57 0.82 -3.31
CA VAL A 187 -1.72 1.71 -2.53
C VAL A 187 -0.38 1.89 -3.23
N ALA A 188 0.11 3.13 -3.28
CA ALA A 188 1.42 3.43 -3.82
C ALA A 188 2.51 2.66 -3.07
N HIS A 189 3.34 1.92 -3.79
CA HIS A 189 4.37 1.07 -3.16
C HIS A 189 5.49 1.89 -2.48
N GLU A 190 5.54 3.19 -2.75
CA GLU A 190 6.42 4.13 -2.02
C GLU A 190 5.99 4.36 -0.55
N ILE A 191 4.75 4.04 -0.17
CA ILE A 191 4.24 4.19 1.20
C ILE A 191 3.92 2.87 1.90
N ALA A 192 3.96 1.74 1.19
CA ALA A 192 3.59 0.45 1.74
C ALA A 192 4.30 -0.72 1.05
N ASP A 193 4.53 -1.77 1.84
CA ASP A 193 4.84 -3.12 1.38
C ASP A 193 3.72 -4.10 1.78
N ALA A 194 3.86 -5.38 1.43
CA ALA A 194 2.85 -6.39 1.74
C ALA A 194 2.54 -6.53 3.24
N LEU A 195 3.56 -6.36 4.11
CA LEU A 195 3.38 -6.44 5.56
C LEU A 195 2.61 -5.22 6.09
N THR A 196 2.90 -4.04 5.55
CA THR A 196 2.21 -2.80 5.87
C THR A 196 0.73 -2.89 5.50
N ILE A 197 0.42 -3.35 4.29
CA ILE A 197 -0.97 -3.54 3.86
C ILE A 197 -1.71 -4.56 4.72
N TYR A 198 -1.06 -5.69 5.05
CA TYR A 198 -1.66 -6.69 5.96
C TYR A 198 -2.05 -6.07 7.31
N ARG A 199 -1.17 -5.25 7.90
CA ARG A 199 -1.46 -4.54 9.17
C ARG A 199 -2.58 -3.52 9.01
N TRP A 200 -2.61 -2.77 7.91
CA TRP A 200 -3.68 -1.80 7.64
C TRP A 200 -5.03 -2.48 7.42
N HIS A 201 -5.07 -3.61 6.73
CA HIS A 201 -6.29 -4.41 6.56
C HIS A 201 -6.81 -4.97 7.88
N ALA A 202 -5.93 -5.54 8.70
CA ALA A 202 -6.29 -6.01 10.04
C ALA A 202 -6.86 -4.86 10.90
N HIS A 203 -6.24 -3.68 10.83
CA HIS A 203 -6.73 -2.49 11.53
C HIS A 203 -8.07 -2.00 10.97
N PHE A 204 -8.24 -2.00 9.65
CA PHE A 204 -9.50 -1.61 9.01
C PHE A 204 -10.65 -2.52 9.43
N LEU A 205 -10.45 -3.84 9.46
CA LEU A 205 -11.43 -4.79 9.97
C LEU A 205 -11.77 -4.54 11.45
N SER A 206 -10.77 -4.17 12.27
CA SER A 206 -11.02 -3.78 13.67
C SER A 206 -11.87 -2.51 13.76
N LEU A 207 -11.61 -1.51 12.91
CA LEU A 207 -12.42 -0.29 12.83
C LEU A 207 -13.85 -0.57 12.34
N LEU A 208 -14.03 -1.50 11.40
CA LEU A 208 -15.37 -1.95 10.99
C LEU A 208 -16.14 -2.66 12.11
N ASN A 209 -15.46 -3.23 13.10
CA ASN A 209 -16.10 -3.78 14.30
C ASN A 209 -16.31 -2.73 15.41
N THR A 210 -15.83 -1.51 15.23
CA THR A 210 -15.98 -0.42 16.21
C THR A 210 -17.34 0.30 16.04
N PRO A 211 -18.04 0.67 17.13
CA PRO A 211 -19.29 1.43 17.03
C PRO A 211 -19.10 2.79 16.32
N ILE A 212 -20.10 3.23 15.54
CA ILE A 212 -20.04 4.48 14.77
C ILE A 212 -19.73 5.69 15.67
N SER A 213 -20.38 5.79 16.84
CA SER A 213 -20.15 6.88 17.78
C SER A 213 -18.71 6.94 18.31
N VAL A 214 -18.01 5.81 18.37
CA VAL A 214 -16.59 5.74 18.74
C VAL A 214 -15.72 6.18 17.55
N LEU A 215 -16.04 5.78 16.33
CA LEU A 215 -15.36 6.24 15.11
C LEU A 215 -15.48 7.76 14.94
N GLU A 216 -16.66 8.35 15.18
CA GLU A 216 -16.88 9.81 15.14
C GLU A 216 -15.99 10.54 16.16
N LYS A 217 -15.92 10.03 17.40
CA LYS A 217 -15.02 10.56 18.43
C LYS A 217 -13.55 10.43 18.05
N GLN A 218 -13.17 9.32 17.42
CA GLN A 218 -11.80 9.12 16.93
C GLN A 218 -11.46 10.08 15.80
N ALA A 219 -12.36 10.28 14.83
CA ALA A 219 -12.20 11.25 13.75
C ALA A 219 -12.03 12.68 14.31
N ALA A 220 -12.89 13.08 15.25
CA ALA A 220 -12.75 14.36 15.96
C ALA A 220 -11.40 14.48 16.68
N ARG A 221 -10.97 13.45 17.41
CA ARG A 221 -9.65 13.43 18.08
C ARG A 221 -8.50 13.60 17.09
N LEU A 222 -8.57 12.95 15.94
CA LEU A 222 -7.53 13.02 14.91
C LEU A 222 -7.49 14.39 14.21
N CYS A 223 -8.65 15.00 13.98
CA CYS A 223 -8.79 16.36 13.44
C CYS A 223 -8.18 17.40 14.38
N PHE A 224 -8.51 17.30 15.66
CA PHE A 224 -8.12 18.27 16.68
C PHE A 224 -6.81 17.90 17.40
N ALA A 225 -6.12 16.85 16.95
CA ALA A 225 -4.86 16.38 17.50
C ALA A 225 -3.81 17.49 17.55
N SER A 226 -3.00 17.56 18.61
CA SER A 226 -1.93 18.56 18.70
C SER A 226 -0.87 18.35 17.60
N SER A 227 -0.05 19.37 17.31
CA SER A 227 1.08 19.22 16.38
C SER A 227 2.05 18.13 16.82
N SER A 228 2.23 17.91 18.13
CA SER A 228 3.00 16.79 18.69
C SER A 228 2.36 15.43 18.40
N ASP A 229 1.03 15.33 18.45
CA ASP A 229 0.29 14.09 18.15
C ASP A 229 0.30 13.76 16.65
N LEU A 230 0.30 14.78 15.78
CA LEU A 230 0.51 14.56 14.35
C LEU A 230 1.94 14.11 14.09
N ARG A 231 2.93 14.81 14.66
CA ARG A 231 4.34 14.48 14.51
C ARG A 231 4.69 13.07 14.97
N SER A 232 4.09 12.57 16.04
CA SER A 232 4.36 11.22 16.56
C SER A 232 3.85 10.10 15.64
N ARG A 233 2.91 10.40 14.74
CA ARG A 233 2.40 9.46 13.72
C ARG A 233 3.19 9.50 12.42
N LEU A 234 4.00 10.53 12.17
CA LEU A 234 4.79 10.68 10.96
C LEU A 234 5.92 9.62 10.94
N PRO A 235 5.89 8.64 10.02
CA PRO A 235 6.90 7.59 10.00
C PRO A 235 8.24 8.15 9.52
N PRO A 236 9.37 7.68 10.07
CA PRO A 236 10.68 8.05 9.57
C PRO A 236 10.84 7.59 8.11
N ALA A 237 11.75 8.23 7.37
CA ALA A 237 12.14 7.71 6.07
C ALA A 237 12.86 6.36 6.24
N GLN A 238 12.81 5.51 5.20
CA GLN A 238 13.49 4.21 5.25
C GLN A 238 14.99 4.34 5.55
N GLU A 239 15.62 5.44 5.10
CA GLU A 239 17.02 5.75 5.38
C GLU A 239 17.33 5.91 6.86
N ASP A 240 16.38 6.43 7.64
CA ASP A 240 16.52 6.65 9.07
C ASP A 240 16.33 5.36 9.89
N LEU A 241 15.80 4.29 9.27
CA LEU A 241 15.61 2.98 9.90
C LEU A 241 16.86 2.09 9.85
N TYR A 242 17.86 2.45 9.03
CA TYR A 242 19.11 1.70 9.01
C TYR A 242 19.90 1.94 10.31
N PRO A 243 20.56 0.91 10.87
CA PRO A 243 21.40 1.07 12.04
C PRO A 243 22.42 2.20 11.84
N PRO A 244 22.68 3.04 12.86
CA PRO A 244 23.70 4.07 12.78
C PRO A 244 25.04 3.48 12.33
N ILE A 245 25.58 3.99 11.23
CA ILE A 245 26.85 3.50 10.69
C ILE A 245 27.98 4.17 11.48
N THR A 246 28.75 3.35 12.19
CA THR A 246 29.87 3.83 13.02
C THR A 246 31.01 4.37 12.15
N GLY A 247 31.76 5.34 12.71
CA GLY A 247 32.92 5.96 12.04
C GLY A 247 32.63 7.36 11.48
N ASN A 248 33.56 7.87 10.66
CA ASN A 248 33.48 9.23 10.13
C ASN A 248 32.44 9.37 9.00
N ARG A 249 32.09 10.62 8.66
CA ARG A 249 31.10 10.92 7.59
C ARG A 249 31.46 10.28 6.24
N ALA A 250 32.75 10.16 5.92
CA ALA A 250 33.18 9.52 4.68
C ALA A 250 32.82 8.03 4.66
N ARG A 251 33.02 7.31 5.78
CA ARG A 251 32.62 5.90 5.92
C ARG A 251 31.10 5.72 5.82
N GLN A 252 30.33 6.61 6.45
CA GLN A 252 28.86 6.58 6.35
C GLN A 252 28.41 6.78 4.89
N ARG A 253 28.97 7.77 4.21
CA ARG A 253 28.74 8.01 2.77
C ARG A 253 29.14 6.80 1.93
N TRP A 254 30.33 6.22 2.16
CA TRP A 254 30.79 5.03 1.44
C TRP A 254 29.88 3.84 1.65
N PHE A 255 29.39 3.60 2.85
CA PHE A 255 28.40 2.55 3.10
C PHE A 255 27.16 2.75 2.22
N TRP A 256 26.59 3.96 2.19
CA TRP A 256 25.42 4.26 1.36
C TRP A 256 25.70 4.15 -0.14
N ALA A 257 26.88 4.61 -0.58
CA ALA A 257 27.33 4.44 -1.96
C ALA A 257 27.42 2.96 -2.31
N ILE A 258 28.06 2.15 -1.45
CA ILE A 258 28.20 0.70 -1.61
C ILE A 258 26.83 0.03 -1.53
N SER A 259 25.93 0.37 -0.61
CA SER A 259 24.59 -0.21 -0.55
C SER A 259 23.79 0.07 -1.82
N ARG A 260 23.92 1.27 -2.38
CA ARG A 260 23.28 1.64 -3.65
C ARG A 260 23.94 0.95 -4.84
N ILE A 261 25.27 0.96 -4.91
CA ILE A 261 26.05 0.36 -5.99
C ILE A 261 25.95 -1.17 -5.95
N LEU A 262 26.11 -1.84 -4.82
CA LEU A 262 25.99 -3.31 -4.70
C LEU A 262 24.61 -3.82 -5.08
N ARG A 263 23.54 -3.03 -4.89
CA ARG A 263 22.21 -3.34 -5.45
C ARG A 263 22.23 -3.37 -6.99
N HIS A 264 23.12 -2.62 -7.63
CA HIS A 264 23.24 -2.51 -9.08
C HIS A 264 24.47 -3.25 -9.68
N VAL A 265 25.47 -3.61 -8.87
CA VAL A 265 26.78 -4.17 -9.28
C VAL A 265 26.93 -5.63 -8.85
N ARG A 266 26.04 -6.17 -8.01
CA ARG A 266 25.85 -7.62 -8.00
C ARG A 266 25.49 -8.00 -9.44
N ARG A 267 26.44 -8.57 -10.18
CA ARG A 267 26.11 -9.43 -11.32
C ARG A 267 25.06 -10.37 -10.75
N PRO A 268 23.79 -10.27 -11.17
CA PRO A 268 22.80 -11.19 -10.67
C PRO A 268 23.36 -12.59 -10.97
N PRO A 269 23.24 -13.55 -10.06
CA PRO A 269 23.52 -14.93 -10.42
C PRO A 269 22.79 -15.24 -11.74
N PRO A 270 23.32 -16.13 -12.59
CA PRO A 270 22.63 -16.52 -13.82
C PRO A 270 21.16 -16.74 -13.48
N PRO A 271 20.22 -16.12 -14.21
CA PRO A 271 18.82 -16.13 -13.83
C PRO A 271 18.40 -17.57 -13.58
N SER A 272 18.07 -17.89 -12.32
CA SER A 272 17.74 -19.27 -11.91
C SER A 272 16.54 -19.80 -12.69
N PHE A 273 15.70 -18.86 -13.15
CA PHE A 273 14.67 -19.07 -14.14
C PHE A 273 14.78 -17.94 -15.17
N PRO A 274 14.72 -18.23 -16.49
CA PRO A 274 14.58 -17.17 -17.49
C PRO A 274 13.37 -16.32 -17.11
N ASN A 275 13.56 -15.00 -17.00
CA ASN A 275 12.46 -14.10 -16.65
C ASN A 275 11.32 -14.37 -17.65
N PRO A 276 10.16 -14.89 -17.22
CA PRO A 276 9.09 -15.25 -18.14
C PRO A 276 8.52 -14.01 -18.86
N LEU A 277 8.83 -12.81 -18.35
CA LEU A 277 8.51 -11.53 -18.97
C LEU A 277 9.51 -11.10 -20.06
N CYS A 278 10.70 -11.73 -20.14
CA CYS A 278 11.65 -11.54 -21.23
C CYS A 278 11.15 -12.27 -22.48
N ARG A 279 10.36 -11.57 -23.29
CA ARG A 279 9.89 -12.07 -24.59
C ARG A 279 11.04 -12.09 -25.59
N LYS A 280 11.18 -13.19 -26.36
CA LYS A 280 12.10 -13.24 -27.52
C LYS A 280 11.84 -12.09 -28.49
N THR A 281 10.57 -11.74 -28.67
CA THR A 281 10.11 -10.59 -29.46
C THR A 281 9.37 -9.64 -28.54
N ARG A 282 9.87 -8.41 -28.39
CA ARG A 282 9.15 -7.36 -27.66
C ARG A 282 7.82 -7.08 -28.35
N LEU A 283 6.77 -6.86 -27.55
CA LEU A 283 5.52 -6.32 -28.11
C LEU A 283 5.79 -4.94 -28.71
N LYS A 284 5.16 -4.65 -29.85
CA LYS A 284 5.20 -3.32 -30.46
C LYS A 284 4.42 -2.28 -29.65
N SER A 285 3.39 -2.72 -28.93
CA SER A 285 2.55 -1.90 -28.06
C SER A 285 1.96 -2.74 -26.95
N ALA A 286 1.64 -2.12 -25.81
CA ALA A 286 0.83 -2.75 -24.78
C ALA A 286 -0.59 -3.04 -25.32
N GLU A 287 -1.13 -4.21 -25.00
CA GLU A 287 -2.48 -4.58 -25.39
C GLU A 287 -3.49 -3.88 -24.48
N ARG A 288 -4.51 -3.24 -25.05
CA ARG A 288 -5.57 -2.59 -24.26
C ARG A 288 -6.56 -3.61 -23.75
N LEU A 289 -7.05 -3.44 -22.52
CA LEU A 289 -8.19 -4.19 -22.02
C LEU A 289 -9.50 -3.60 -22.55
N PRO A 290 -10.57 -4.42 -22.70
CA PRO A 290 -11.92 -3.92 -22.95
C PRO A 290 -12.38 -2.93 -21.87
N ARG A 291 -13.25 -1.98 -22.20
CA ARG A 291 -13.68 -0.93 -21.26
C ARG A 291 -14.90 -1.37 -20.43
N HIS A 292 -14.73 -2.36 -19.56
CA HIS A 292 -15.82 -2.85 -18.70
C HIS A 292 -16.22 -1.84 -17.62
N TYR A 293 -15.25 -1.10 -17.06
CA TYR A 293 -15.48 -0.22 -15.90
C TYR A 293 -15.09 1.26 -16.12
N PRO A 294 -15.54 1.91 -17.21
CA PRO A 294 -15.07 3.24 -17.61
C PRO A 294 -15.46 4.38 -16.65
N ALA A 295 -16.45 4.18 -15.77
CA ALA A 295 -16.83 5.17 -14.75
C ALA A 295 -15.82 5.26 -13.59
N LEU A 296 -15.06 4.20 -13.34
CA LEU A 296 -14.13 4.11 -12.19
C LEU A 296 -12.66 4.07 -12.62
N LEU A 297 -12.38 3.48 -13.79
CA LEU A 297 -11.03 3.22 -14.28
C LEU A 297 -10.75 3.98 -15.58
N ASP A 298 -9.53 4.50 -15.71
CA ASP A 298 -9.08 5.18 -16.92
C ASP A 298 -8.39 4.20 -17.88
N TYR A 299 -8.98 4.05 -19.07
CA TYR A 299 -8.50 3.17 -20.14
C TYR A 299 -7.72 3.91 -21.23
N ASN A 300 -7.51 5.23 -21.09
CA ASN A 300 -6.80 6.04 -22.08
C ASN A 300 -5.30 5.78 -22.09
N LYS A 301 -4.76 5.35 -20.94
CA LYS A 301 -3.38 4.89 -20.80
C LYS A 301 -3.35 3.39 -20.53
N THR A 302 -2.25 2.76 -20.91
CA THR A 302 -2.09 1.32 -20.76
C THR A 302 -0.73 1.05 -20.13
N PRO A 303 -0.68 0.28 -19.03
CA PRO A 303 0.59 -0.06 -18.42
C PRO A 303 1.47 -0.84 -19.39
N PRO A 304 2.81 -0.68 -19.31
CA PRO A 304 3.74 -1.31 -20.24
C PRO A 304 3.72 -2.84 -20.15
N VAL A 305 3.35 -3.37 -18.98
CA VAL A 305 3.26 -4.81 -18.71
C VAL A 305 1.92 -5.07 -18.04
N LYS A 306 1.21 -6.10 -18.51
CA LYS A 306 0.03 -6.62 -17.83
C LYS A 306 0.42 -7.59 -16.73
N THR A 307 -0.24 -7.50 -15.60
CA THR A 307 -0.06 -8.35 -14.43
C THR A 307 -1.33 -9.16 -14.22
N TYR A 308 -1.19 -10.48 -14.16
CA TYR A 308 -2.30 -11.40 -13.88
C TYR A 308 -2.02 -12.16 -12.59
N SER A 309 -3.05 -12.34 -11.77
CA SER A 309 -2.98 -13.21 -10.60
C SER A 309 -2.78 -14.64 -11.07
N VAL A 310 -1.69 -15.29 -10.64
CA VAL A 310 -1.50 -16.72 -10.84
C VAL A 310 -2.02 -17.44 -9.59
N THR A 311 -3.22 -17.98 -9.69
CA THR A 311 -3.79 -18.83 -8.63
C THR A 311 -3.41 -20.27 -8.92
N ALA A 312 -2.71 -20.94 -8.01
CA ALA A 312 -2.51 -22.37 -8.13
C ALA A 312 -3.90 -23.06 -8.04
N PRO A 313 -4.27 -23.93 -8.99
CA PRO A 313 -5.52 -24.66 -8.91
C PRO A 313 -5.53 -25.44 -7.60
N ARG A 314 -6.52 -25.18 -6.74
CA ARG A 314 -6.73 -26.01 -5.55
C ARG A 314 -7.08 -27.41 -6.05
N SER A 315 -6.37 -28.42 -5.56
CA SER A 315 -6.75 -29.82 -5.82
C SER A 315 -8.23 -30.00 -5.54
N PRO A 316 -8.95 -30.80 -6.35
CA PRO A 316 -10.36 -31.08 -6.10
C PRO A 316 -10.53 -31.56 -4.65
N PRO A 317 -11.61 -31.16 -3.96
CA PRO A 317 -11.88 -31.63 -2.62
C PRO A 317 -11.81 -33.15 -2.63
N ALA A 318 -11.01 -33.72 -1.72
CA ALA A 318 -10.93 -35.16 -1.55
C ALA A 318 -12.36 -35.68 -1.44
N GLN A 319 -12.75 -36.57 -2.36
CA GLN A 319 -14.09 -37.12 -2.33
C GLN A 319 -14.32 -37.73 -0.94
N PRO A 320 -15.49 -37.50 -0.32
CA PRO A 320 -15.82 -38.16 0.93
C PRO A 320 -15.71 -39.66 0.66
N HIS A 321 -14.73 -40.29 1.32
CA HIS A 321 -14.58 -41.74 1.30
C HIS A 321 -15.90 -42.31 1.82
N GLU A 322 -16.70 -42.89 0.92
CA GLU A 322 -17.81 -43.75 1.31
C GLU A 322 -17.23 -44.83 2.22
N SER A 323 -17.72 -44.84 3.45
CA SER A 323 -17.42 -45.83 4.46
C SER A 323 -17.77 -47.21 3.94
N SER A 324 -16.75 -48.00 3.58
CA SER A 324 -16.81 -49.44 3.43
C SER A 324 -15.80 -50.10 4.38
N PRO A 325 -16.09 -51.32 4.86
CA PRO A 325 -15.83 -51.70 6.24
C PRO A 325 -14.42 -52.25 6.48
N SER A 326 -13.89 -51.91 7.66
CA SER A 326 -12.91 -52.68 8.45
C SER A 326 -11.80 -53.38 7.66
N ALA A 327 -10.77 -52.61 7.27
CA ALA A 327 -9.45 -53.17 6.98
C ALA A 327 -8.54 -52.94 8.21
N ALA A 328 -7.85 -54.01 8.62
CA ALA A 328 -7.06 -54.12 9.83
C ALA A 328 -6.02 -52.99 10.00
N GLN A 329 -5.83 -52.57 11.26
CA GLN A 329 -4.81 -51.59 11.66
C GLN A 329 -3.40 -52.10 11.29
N PRO A 330 -2.59 -51.32 10.55
CA PRO A 330 -1.17 -51.60 10.42
C PRO A 330 -0.48 -51.21 11.73
N THR A 331 0.26 -52.16 12.31
CA THR A 331 1.15 -51.95 13.44
C THR A 331 2.31 -51.04 13.02
N TYR A 332 2.40 -49.86 13.64
CA TYR A 332 3.54 -48.98 13.50
C TYR A 332 4.70 -49.46 14.39
N PRO A 333 5.93 -49.60 13.88
CA PRO A 333 7.09 -49.85 14.71
C PRO A 333 7.42 -48.59 15.54
N SER A 334 7.59 -48.80 16.84
CA SER A 334 8.00 -47.81 17.84
C SER A 334 9.27 -47.06 17.41
N ALA A 335 9.15 -45.75 17.26
CA ALA A 335 10.28 -44.86 17.02
C ALA A 335 11.12 -44.72 18.29
N ARG A 336 12.37 -45.19 18.25
CA ARG A 336 13.39 -44.92 19.27
C ARG A 336 13.68 -43.41 19.33
N ALA A 337 13.73 -42.89 20.55
CA ALA A 337 14.16 -41.52 20.84
C ALA A 337 15.62 -41.28 20.42
N PRO A 338 15.97 -40.11 19.86
CA PRO A 338 17.35 -39.75 19.57
C PRO A 338 18.08 -39.29 20.84
N SER A 339 19.28 -39.85 21.06
CA SER A 339 20.21 -39.45 22.12
C SER A 339 20.81 -38.05 21.86
N PRO A 340 21.05 -37.24 22.91
CA PRO A 340 21.71 -35.95 22.77
C PRO A 340 23.24 -36.12 22.78
N LEU A 341 23.87 -35.85 21.65
CA LEU A 341 25.31 -35.58 21.55
C LEU A 341 25.45 -34.17 21.01
N TRP A 342 26.02 -33.26 21.81
CA TRP A 342 26.98 -32.21 21.42
C TRP A 342 27.35 -31.43 22.70
N ARG A 343 28.46 -31.82 23.32
CA ARG A 343 29.30 -30.95 24.15
C ARG A 343 30.60 -30.74 23.39
N SER A 344 31.01 -29.49 23.26
CA SER A 344 32.40 -29.06 23.04
C SER A 344 32.44 -27.59 23.49
N SER A 345 33.19 -27.23 24.53
CA SER A 345 34.65 -26.98 24.55
C SER A 345 34.87 -25.49 24.64
#